data_AF-A0A2X0P8A8-F1
#
_entry.id   AF-A0A2X0P8A8-F1
#
_cell.length_a   1.000
_cell.length_b   1.000
_cell.length_c   1.000
_cell.angle_alpha   90.00
_cell.angle_beta   90.00
_cell.angle_gamma   90.00
#
_symmetry.space_group_name_H-M   'P 1'
#
loop_
_entity.id
_entity.type
_entity.pdbx_description
1 polymer ?
#
loop_
_entity_poly.entity_id
_entity_poly.type
_entity_poly.pdbx_seq_one_letter_code
_entity_poly.pdbx_strand_id
1 'polypeptide(L)'
;MLFKLPTFALTLALLSVQIQALPTYGSHLISPLDGQTFKVGDLLPFKYQTNVKVAYQIQLQHADGSDILTFATDITTDVNTSIIAAQFLVPKPHNISHRSGPVQAKLAVLQSVPCTEDSSVYMVAQTVALTITA
;
A
#
# COMPACT_ATOMS: atom_id res chain seq x y z
N MET A 1 -5.09 9.82 -56.83
CA MET A 1 -5.17 8.63 -55.97
C MET A 1 -4.63 9.01 -54.60
N LEU A 2 -5.50 8.97 -53.58
CA LEU A 2 -5.25 9.52 -52.25
C LEU A 2 -4.52 8.46 -51.39
N PHE A 3 -3.30 8.74 -50.94
CA PHE A 3 -2.60 7.90 -49.97
C PHE A 3 -3.30 8.01 -48.61
N LYS A 4 -3.95 6.92 -48.17
CA LYS A 4 -4.45 6.80 -46.80
C LYS A 4 -3.29 6.36 -45.90
N LEU A 5 -2.88 7.23 -44.97
CA LEU A 5 -2.00 6.84 -43.87
C LEU A 5 -2.73 5.82 -42.97
N PRO A 6 -2.05 4.75 -42.52
CA PRO A 6 -2.58 3.94 -41.42
C PRO A 6 -2.35 4.71 -40.12
N THR A 7 -3.42 5.27 -39.56
CA THR A 7 -3.39 5.86 -38.21
C THR A 7 -3.18 4.75 -37.20
N PHE A 8 -1.93 4.59 -36.76
CA PHE A 8 -1.56 3.64 -35.72
C PHE A 8 -2.15 4.03 -34.35
N ALA A 9 -2.68 3.00 -33.70
CA ALA A 9 -3.17 2.84 -32.34
C ALA A 9 -2.87 3.97 -31.32
N LEU A 10 -3.94 4.59 -30.81
CA LEU A 10 -3.98 5.11 -29.45
C LEU A 10 -5.13 4.44 -28.68
N THR A 11 -5.17 3.11 -28.69
CA THR A 11 -5.75 2.37 -27.57
C THR A 11 -4.81 2.55 -26.39
N LEU A 12 -4.94 3.68 -25.70
CA LEU A 12 -4.65 3.73 -24.28
C LEU A 12 -5.62 2.74 -23.64
N ALA A 13 -5.20 1.47 -23.61
CA ALA A 13 -5.57 0.58 -22.54
C ALA A 13 -5.03 1.26 -21.28
N LEU A 14 -5.83 2.16 -20.73
CA LEU A 14 -5.89 2.36 -19.29
C LEU A 14 -6.23 0.98 -18.75
N LEU A 15 -5.18 0.16 -18.55
CA LEU A 15 -5.16 -0.87 -17.52
C LEU A 15 -5.37 -0.12 -16.20
N SER A 16 -6.60 0.32 -15.97
CA SER A 16 -7.16 0.37 -14.64
C SER A 16 -7.16 -1.07 -14.14
N VAL A 17 -5.99 -1.54 -13.70
CA VAL A 17 -5.95 -2.56 -12.67
C VAL A 17 -6.61 -1.88 -11.48
N GLN A 18 -7.93 -1.97 -11.43
CA GLN A 18 -8.63 -1.84 -10.17
C GLN A 18 -8.08 -2.98 -9.34
N ILE A 19 -7.05 -2.70 -8.54
CA ILE A 19 -6.63 -3.57 -7.46
C ILE A 19 -7.81 -3.54 -6.48
N GLN A 20 -8.82 -4.36 -6.78
CA GLN A 20 -9.92 -4.60 -5.87
C GLN A 20 -9.29 -5.27 -4.66
N ALA A 21 -9.18 -4.49 -3.58
CA ALA A 21 -8.86 -5.03 -2.26
C ALA A 21 -9.77 -6.25 -2.05
N LEU A 22 -9.18 -7.42 -1.79
CA LEU A 22 -9.98 -8.61 -1.54
C LEU A 22 -10.91 -8.31 -0.35
N PRO A 23 -12.22 -8.61 -0.44
CA PRO A 23 -13.11 -8.47 0.69
C PRO A 23 -12.66 -9.46 1.78
N THR A 24 -11.90 -8.95 2.74
CA THR A 24 -11.46 -9.71 3.91
C THR A 24 -12.51 -9.53 4.99
N TYR A 25 -13.53 -10.39 4.99
CA TYR A 25 -14.55 -10.42 6.04
C TYR A 25 -13.87 -10.49 7.42
N GLY A 26 -13.98 -9.40 8.19
CA GLY A 26 -13.46 -9.30 9.55
C GLY A 26 -12.03 -8.75 9.71
N SER A 27 -11.36 -8.33 8.63
CA SER A 27 -10.07 -7.62 8.75
C SER A 27 -10.22 -6.12 8.51
N HIS A 28 -9.58 -5.29 9.32
CA HIS A 28 -9.62 -3.84 9.15
C HIS A 28 -8.42 -3.13 9.79
N LEU A 29 -7.96 -2.09 9.11
CA LEU A 29 -6.97 -1.15 9.60
C LEU A 29 -7.61 -0.20 10.63
N ILE A 30 -7.09 -0.24 11.84
CA ILE A 30 -7.51 0.60 12.98
C ILE A 30 -6.68 1.88 13.01
N SER A 31 -5.39 1.80 12.66
CA SER A 31 -4.47 2.95 12.64
C SER A 31 -3.38 2.73 11.59
N PRO A 32 -2.99 3.78 10.83
CA PRO A 32 -3.47 5.17 10.90
C PRO A 32 -4.87 5.37 10.31
N LEU A 33 -5.48 6.52 10.60
CA LEU A 33 -6.79 6.90 10.06
C LEU A 33 -6.64 7.59 8.70
N ASP A 34 -7.69 7.51 7.89
CA ASP A 34 -7.71 8.12 6.55
C ASP A 34 -7.53 9.65 6.60
N GLY A 35 -6.67 10.16 5.72
CA GLY A 35 -6.34 11.58 5.63
C GLY A 35 -5.36 12.10 6.70
N GLN A 36 -4.83 11.25 7.57
CA GLN A 36 -3.86 11.69 8.58
C GLN A 36 -2.58 12.23 7.94
N THR A 37 -2.01 13.25 8.59
CA THR A 37 -0.75 13.87 8.20
C THR A 37 0.35 13.50 9.18
N PHE A 38 1.51 13.11 8.66
CA PHE A 38 2.70 12.78 9.45
C PHE A 38 3.91 13.56 8.93
N LYS A 39 4.82 13.94 9.83
CA LYS A 39 6.12 14.52 9.46
C LYS A 39 7.16 13.43 9.28
N VAL A 40 8.13 13.70 8.41
CA VAL A 40 9.33 12.87 8.31
C VAL A 40 10.00 12.78 9.68
N GLY A 41 10.31 11.56 10.13
CA GLY A 41 10.86 11.28 11.46
C GLY A 41 9.83 11.07 12.57
N ASP A 42 8.54 11.29 12.30
CA ASP A 42 7.48 10.89 13.24
C ASP A 42 7.37 9.37 13.34
N LEU A 43 6.77 8.90 14.43
CA LEU A 43 6.33 7.51 14.56
C LEU A 43 4.92 7.36 14.00
N LEU A 44 4.80 6.56 12.94
CA LEU A 44 3.53 6.13 12.36
C LEU A 44 3.01 4.93 13.16
N PRO A 45 1.90 5.08 13.90
CA PRO A 45 1.27 3.96 14.57
C PRO A 45 0.60 3.06 13.53
N PHE A 46 0.85 1.76 13.63
CA PHE A 46 0.20 0.76 12.82
C PHE A 46 -0.58 -0.19 13.72
N LYS A 47 -1.87 -0.34 13.43
CA LYS A 47 -2.72 -1.34 14.09
C LYS A 47 -3.70 -1.91 13.09
N TYR A 48 -3.59 -3.20 12.83
CA TYR A 48 -4.44 -3.93 11.90
C TYR A 48 -5.04 -5.14 12.61
N GLN A 49 -6.36 -5.26 12.57
CA GLN A 49 -7.07 -6.41 13.10
C GLN A 49 -7.40 -7.37 11.96
N THR A 50 -7.11 -8.66 12.16
CA THR A 50 -7.44 -9.71 11.21
C THR A 50 -7.59 -11.06 11.90
N ASN A 51 -8.58 -11.84 11.46
CA ASN A 51 -8.78 -13.22 11.90
C ASN A 51 -8.19 -14.24 10.92
N VAL A 52 -7.44 -13.77 9.92
CA VAL A 52 -6.84 -14.62 8.89
C VAL A 52 -5.38 -14.85 9.25
N LYS A 53 -4.98 -16.13 9.32
CA LYS A 53 -3.61 -16.52 9.66
C LYS A 53 -2.77 -16.67 8.41
N VAL A 54 -2.30 -15.54 7.89
CA VAL A 54 -1.37 -15.45 6.75
C VAL A 54 -0.24 -14.48 7.07
N ALA A 55 0.78 -14.46 6.20
CA ALA A 55 1.82 -13.45 6.24
C ALA A 55 1.32 -12.12 5.66
N TYR A 56 1.74 -11.01 6.26
CA TYR A 56 1.41 -9.65 5.84
C TYR A 56 2.66 -8.84 5.56
N GLN A 57 2.55 -7.96 4.58
CA GLN A 57 3.55 -6.95 4.25
C GLN A 57 2.93 -5.55 4.40
N ILE A 58 3.66 -4.66 5.07
CA ILE A 58 3.22 -3.28 5.31
C ILE A 58 4.10 -2.35 4.50
N GLN A 59 3.48 -1.61 3.57
CA GLN A 59 4.18 -0.73 2.66
C GLN A 59 3.66 0.70 2.76
N LEU A 60 4.58 1.64 2.68
CA LEU A 60 4.29 3.03 2.34
C LEU A 60 4.48 3.19 0.84
N GLN A 61 3.46 3.71 0.16
CA GLN A 61 3.43 3.88 -1.28
C GLN A 61 3.12 5.34 -1.62
N HIS A 62 3.54 5.78 -2.80
CA HIS A 62 3.05 7.00 -3.40
C HIS A 62 1.57 6.85 -3.79
N ALA A 63 0.90 7.96 -4.10
CA ALA A 63 -0.50 7.93 -4.51
C ALA A 63 -0.77 7.07 -5.76
N ASP A 64 0.22 6.88 -6.62
CA ASP A 64 0.17 6.04 -7.82
C ASP A 64 0.38 4.53 -7.55
N GLY A 65 0.68 4.16 -6.30
CA GLY A 65 0.92 2.78 -5.88
C GLY A 65 2.38 2.33 -6.00
N SER A 66 3.29 3.19 -6.45
CA SER A 66 4.73 2.88 -6.42
C SER A 66 5.27 2.89 -5.00
N ASP A 67 6.15 1.93 -4.69
CA ASP A 67 6.69 1.76 -3.35
C ASP A 67 7.61 2.92 -2.95
N ILE A 68 7.35 3.51 -1.78
CA ILE A 68 8.28 4.42 -1.08
C ILE A 68 9.18 3.59 -0.18
N LEU A 69 8.59 2.73 0.65
CA LEU A 69 9.30 1.89 1.60
C LEU A 69 8.43 0.70 2.01
N THR A 70 9.03 -0.49 2.09
CA THR A 70 8.44 -1.61 2.83
C THR A 70 8.91 -1.53 4.28
N PHE A 71 7.98 -1.36 5.22
CA PHE A 71 8.29 -1.30 6.64
C PHE A 71 8.58 -2.67 7.23
N ALA A 72 7.78 -3.66 6.83
CA ALA A 72 7.90 -5.01 7.33
C ALA A 72 7.26 -6.00 6.35
N THR A 73 7.79 -7.22 6.37
CA THR A 73 7.40 -8.36 5.53
C THR A 73 7.27 -9.58 6.42
N ASP A 74 6.45 -10.54 6.01
CA ASP A 74 6.22 -11.81 6.70
C ASP A 74 5.73 -11.66 8.15
N ILE A 75 4.97 -10.58 8.42
CA ILE A 75 4.35 -10.40 9.73
C ILE A 75 3.12 -11.29 9.84
N THR A 76 3.05 -12.08 10.90
CA THR A 76 1.89 -12.91 11.21
C THR A 76 1.19 -12.43 12.48
N THR A 77 -0.12 -12.60 12.57
CA THR A 77 -0.87 -12.33 13.80
C THR A 77 -0.52 -13.32 14.92
N ASP A 78 -0.52 -12.83 16.16
CA ASP A 78 -0.54 -13.68 17.34
C ASP A 78 -1.89 -14.43 17.39
N VAL A 79 -1.81 -15.74 17.63
CA VAL A 79 -2.94 -16.68 17.71
C VAL A 79 -4.02 -16.28 18.72
N ASN A 80 -3.70 -15.43 19.70
CA ASN A 80 -4.63 -15.05 20.75
C ASN A 80 -5.30 -13.69 20.55
N THR A 81 -4.73 -12.80 19.75
CA THR A 81 -5.17 -11.38 19.73
C THR A 81 -5.73 -10.92 18.40
N SER A 82 -5.48 -11.64 17.29
CA SER A 82 -5.94 -11.24 15.95
C SER A 82 -5.50 -9.81 15.56
N ILE A 83 -4.42 -9.30 16.15
CA ILE A 83 -3.96 -7.93 15.96
C ILE A 83 -2.47 -7.93 15.60
N ILE A 84 -2.13 -7.18 14.56
CA ILE A 84 -0.77 -6.75 14.25
C ILE A 84 -0.63 -5.31 14.73
N ALA A 85 0.31 -5.04 15.63
CA ALA A 85 0.56 -3.71 16.15
C ALA A 85 2.06 -3.39 16.07
N ALA A 86 2.39 -2.23 15.52
CA ALA A 86 3.77 -1.76 15.36
C ALA A 86 3.82 -0.23 15.38
N GLN A 87 5.04 0.30 15.45
CA GLN A 87 5.34 1.70 15.20
C GLN A 87 6.47 1.78 14.20
N PHE A 88 6.28 2.57 13.15
CA PHE A 88 7.24 2.71 12.08
C PHE A 88 7.75 4.14 11.99
N LEU A 89 9.04 4.32 11.75
CA LEU A 89 9.57 5.66 11.52
C LEU A 89 9.15 6.13 10.12
N VAL A 90 8.52 7.30 10.02
CA VAL A 90 8.13 7.87 8.71
C VAL A 90 9.40 8.23 7.95
N PRO A 91 9.68 7.55 6.82
CA PRO A 91 10.90 7.79 6.07
C PRO A 91 10.80 9.12 5.34
N LYS A 92 11.94 9.68 4.99
CA LYS A 92 12.01 10.75 3.99
C LYS A 92 11.82 10.10 2.61
N PRO A 93 10.68 10.32 1.90
CA PRO A 93 10.48 9.78 0.58
C PRO A 93 11.54 10.31 -0.37
N HIS A 94 11.97 9.48 -1.32
CA HIS A 94 12.84 9.92 -2.41
C HIS A 94 12.17 11.12 -3.12
N ASN A 95 12.94 12.19 -3.39
CA ASN A 95 12.50 13.48 -3.95
C ASN A 95 11.85 14.51 -2.98
N ILE A 96 11.79 14.26 -1.67
CA ILE A 96 11.50 15.34 -0.70
C ILE A 96 12.77 16.11 -0.34
N SER A 97 12.77 17.42 -0.58
CA SER A 97 13.70 18.40 -0.01
C SER A 97 13.00 19.18 1.11
N HIS A 98 13.74 19.97 1.90
CA HIS A 98 13.13 20.88 2.90
C HIS A 98 12.15 21.92 2.30
N ARG A 99 12.12 22.07 0.97
CA ARG A 99 11.22 22.97 0.25
C ARG A 99 10.12 22.25 -0.53
N SER A 100 10.06 20.92 -0.47
CA SER A 100 9.03 20.16 -1.15
C SER A 100 7.70 20.32 -0.42
N GLY A 101 6.61 20.48 -1.19
CA GLY A 101 5.26 20.48 -0.62
C GLY A 101 4.88 19.12 -0.01
N PRO A 102 3.69 19.03 0.60
CA PRO A 102 3.19 17.77 1.16
C PRO A 102 3.13 16.67 0.10
N VAL A 103 3.55 15.46 0.45
CA VAL A 103 3.46 14.29 -0.42
C VAL A 103 2.22 13.49 -0.07
N GLN A 104 1.38 13.26 -1.08
CA GLN A 104 0.26 12.33 -0.96
C GLN A 104 0.80 10.90 -1.02
N ALA A 105 0.56 10.15 0.05
CA ALA A 105 1.02 8.79 0.23
C ALA A 105 -0.16 7.88 0.57
N LYS A 106 0.08 6.57 0.52
CA LYS A 106 -0.85 5.56 0.97
C LYS A 106 -0.10 4.56 1.81
N LEU A 107 -0.68 4.16 2.94
CA LEU A 107 -0.21 2.97 3.64
C LEU A 107 -1.01 1.78 3.14
N ALA A 108 -0.32 0.80 2.59
CA ALA A 108 -0.89 -0.44 2.09
C ALA A 108 -0.59 -1.60 3.04
N VAL A 109 -1.62 -2.36 3.36
CA VAL A 109 -1.53 -3.68 3.99
C VAL A 109 -1.72 -4.71 2.89
N LEU A 110 -0.69 -5.49 2.64
CA LEU A 110 -0.73 -6.59 1.68
C LEU A 110 -0.76 -7.91 2.45
N GLN A 111 -1.53 -8.85 1.93
CA GLN A 111 -1.64 -10.21 2.47
C GLN A 111 -1.02 -11.20 1.49
N SER A 112 -0.33 -12.20 2.03
CA SER A 112 0.18 -13.33 1.25
C SER A 112 -0.99 -14.20 0.78
N VAL A 113 -1.08 -14.40 -0.53
CA VAL A 113 -2.06 -15.25 -1.19
C VAL A 113 -1.30 -16.35 -1.94
N PRO A 114 -1.64 -17.64 -1.72
CA PRO A 114 -1.01 -18.72 -2.46
C PRO A 114 -1.29 -18.58 -3.96
N CYS A 115 -0.24 -18.66 -4.77
CA CYS A 115 -0.31 -18.63 -6.24
C CYS A 115 -0.07 -20.03 -6.83
N THR A 116 0.85 -20.79 -6.23
CA THR A 116 1.09 -22.21 -6.52
C THR A 116 1.29 -22.98 -5.21
N GLU A 117 1.48 -24.31 -5.26
CA GLU A 117 1.75 -25.13 -4.07
C GLU A 117 2.96 -24.63 -3.27
N ASP A 118 3.99 -24.10 -3.96
CA ASP A 118 5.25 -23.66 -3.34
C ASP A 118 5.47 -22.14 -3.38
N SER A 119 4.48 -21.35 -3.83
CA SER A 119 4.65 -19.89 -3.96
C SER A 119 3.44 -19.08 -3.52
N SER A 120 3.73 -17.91 -2.96
CA SER A 120 2.73 -16.92 -2.60
C SER A 120 3.08 -15.55 -3.17
N VAL A 121 2.06 -14.77 -3.47
CA VAL A 121 2.18 -13.37 -3.88
C VAL A 121 1.49 -12.47 -2.86
N TYR A 122 2.02 -11.28 -2.66
CA TYR A 122 1.40 -10.27 -1.81
C TYR A 122 0.35 -9.50 -2.61
N MET A 123 -0.92 -9.57 -2.18
CA MET A 123 -2.03 -8.82 -2.76
C MET A 123 -2.52 -7.77 -1.78
N VAL A 124 -2.92 -6.60 -2.29
CA VAL A 124 -3.45 -5.51 -1.46
C VAL A 124 -4.72 -5.97 -0.75
N ALA A 125 -4.67 -5.99 0.58
CA ALA A 125 -5.81 -6.27 1.45
C ALA A 125 -6.53 -4.98 1.84
N GLN A 126 -5.79 -3.91 2.14
CA GLN A 126 -6.35 -2.61 2.46
C GLN A 126 -5.34 -1.49 2.19
N THR A 127 -5.85 -0.29 1.90
CA THR A 127 -5.04 0.93 1.82
C THR A 127 -5.70 2.06 2.60
N VAL A 128 -4.91 2.97 3.14
CA VAL A 128 -5.39 4.23 3.73
C VAL A 128 -4.59 5.40 3.17
N ALA A 129 -5.25 6.51 2.85
CA ALA A 129 -4.59 7.70 2.32
C ALA A 129 -3.94 8.49 3.46
N LEU A 130 -2.72 8.95 3.23
CA LEU A 130 -1.92 9.71 4.18
C LEU A 130 -1.27 10.92 3.50
N THR A 131 -0.92 11.93 4.28
CA THR A 131 -0.07 13.03 3.81
C THR A 131 1.25 13.05 4.58
N ILE A 132 2.37 13.16 3.88
CA ILE A 132 3.71 13.26 4.48
C ILE A 132 4.26 14.67 4.27
N THR A 133 4.74 15.31 5.34
CA THR A 133 5.41 16.61 5.27
C THR A 133 6.86 16.52 5.72
N ALA A 134 7.69 17.44 5.24
CA ALA A 134 9.11 17.52 5.59
C ALA A 134 9.36 17.94 7.05
#